data_AF-A0A819RQ22-F1
#
_entry.id   AF-A0A819RQ22-F1
#
_cell.length_a   1.000
_cell.length_b   1.000
_cell.length_c   1.000
_cell.angle_alpha   90.00
_cell.angle_beta   90.00
_cell.angle_gamma   90.00
#
_symmetry.space_group_name_H-M   'P 1'
#
loop_
_entity.id
_entity.type
_entity.pdbx_description
1 polymer ?
#
loop_
_entity_poly.entity_id
_entity_poly.type
_entity_poly.pdbx_seq_one_letter_code
_entity_poly.pdbx_strand_id
1 'polypeptide(L)'
;MMDDKSSNSDMSVGAIEEEQETISASIRLLDFLEDSRETALDIFNNAIKVIENHQLQIQNLSSIGADNANINLDEYHSVFKLFKDRFPNIFKGNCYSHIFHVSVKHAHDELSIDIELTLCKFYSYFSKSAKRVEQLKAYYDFVNLEYKVGYMKNKRQNRYWKKSYKSHAFLGFIGTHKHTMVEFITFTL
;
A
#
# COMPACT_ATOMS: atom_id res chain seq x y z
N MET A 1 -72.21 -7.85 40.99
CA MET A 1 -71.08 -7.07 41.57
C MET A 1 -70.25 -8.05 42.37
N MET A 2 -69.27 -8.65 41.72
CA MET A 2 -68.12 -9.39 42.29
C MET A 2 -67.20 -9.69 41.10
N ASP A 3 -65.96 -9.24 41.24
CA ASP A 3 -64.85 -9.35 40.29
C ASP A 3 -64.38 -10.78 40.12
N ASP A 4 -64.06 -11.19 38.89
CA ASP A 4 -63.15 -12.30 38.65
C ASP A 4 -62.05 -11.87 37.68
N LYS A 5 -60.82 -12.03 38.15
CA LYS A 5 -59.55 -11.76 37.48
C LYS A 5 -59.09 -12.99 36.68
N SER A 6 -58.17 -12.73 35.75
CA SER A 6 -57.34 -13.65 34.96
C SER A 6 -57.97 -14.07 33.63
N SER A 7 -57.29 -14.01 32.49
CA SER A 7 -55.85 -14.08 32.24
C SER A 7 -55.44 -13.16 31.09
N ASN A 8 -54.43 -12.32 31.32
CA ASN A 8 -53.73 -11.59 30.27
C ASN A 8 -52.73 -12.57 29.66
N SER A 9 -52.98 -13.07 28.44
CA SER A 9 -51.99 -13.83 27.69
C SER A 9 -51.03 -12.86 27.04
N ASP A 10 -49.96 -12.51 27.76
CA ASP A 10 -48.84 -11.75 27.23
C ASP A 10 -48.22 -12.53 26.05
N MET A 11 -48.48 -12.08 24.83
CA MET A 11 -47.65 -12.39 23.68
C MET A 11 -46.31 -11.68 23.87
N SER A 12 -45.31 -12.39 24.38
CA SER A 12 -43.92 -11.94 24.30
C SER A 12 -43.49 -11.97 22.83
N VAL A 13 -43.49 -10.80 22.19
CA VAL A 13 -42.76 -10.58 20.95
C VAL A 13 -41.29 -10.72 21.31
N GLY A 14 -40.71 -11.89 21.05
CA GLY A 14 -39.29 -12.12 21.19
C GLY A 14 -38.55 -11.18 20.25
N ALA A 15 -37.84 -10.20 20.82
CA ALA A 15 -36.82 -9.47 20.09
C ALA A 15 -35.75 -10.48 19.69
N ILE A 16 -35.71 -10.83 18.40
CA ILE A 16 -34.55 -11.49 17.81
C ILE A 16 -33.53 -10.36 17.66
N GLU A 17 -32.67 -10.21 18.66
CA GLU A 17 -31.46 -9.41 18.52
C GLU A 17 -30.56 -10.12 17.51
N GLU A 18 -30.57 -9.64 16.28
CA GLU A 18 -29.66 -10.06 15.23
C GLU A 18 -28.26 -9.58 15.63
N GLU A 19 -27.48 -10.49 16.21
CA GLU A 19 -26.10 -10.25 16.60
C GLU A 19 -25.27 -10.02 15.32
N GLN A 20 -25.08 -8.75 14.95
CA GLN A 20 -24.24 -8.38 13.82
C GLN A 20 -22.78 -8.67 14.16
N GLU A 21 -22.28 -9.81 13.67
CA GLU A 21 -20.88 -10.21 13.77
C GLU A 21 -20.01 -9.10 13.13
N THR A 22 -19.27 -8.36 13.96
CA THR A 22 -18.47 -7.24 13.51
C THR A 22 -17.23 -7.75 12.79
N ILE A 23 -17.18 -7.57 11.47
CA ILE A 23 -15.99 -7.88 10.67
C ILE A 23 -14.91 -6.84 11.01
N SER A 24 -14.03 -7.21 11.93
CA SER A 24 -12.77 -6.50 12.19
C SER A 24 -11.77 -6.69 11.05
N ALA A 25 -10.70 -5.93 11.02
CA ALA A 25 -9.68 -6.03 9.99
C ALA A 25 -8.34 -5.66 10.62
N SER A 26 -7.37 -6.57 10.72
CA SER A 26 -6.14 -6.32 11.51
C SER A 26 -4.83 -6.42 10.73
N ILE A 27 -4.20 -5.33 10.24
CA ILE A 27 -2.91 -5.34 9.48
C ILE A 27 -1.73 -5.94 10.29
N ARG A 28 -0.98 -6.91 9.73
CA ARG A 28 0.25 -7.49 10.33
C ARG A 28 1.43 -7.61 9.35
N LEU A 29 2.62 -7.33 9.86
CA LEU A 29 3.89 -7.59 9.18
C LEU A 29 4.36 -9.00 9.56
N LEU A 30 4.67 -9.83 8.56
CA LEU A 30 5.21 -11.17 8.80
C LEU A 30 6.75 -11.14 8.89
N ASP A 31 7.42 -10.64 7.85
CA ASP A 31 8.88 -10.69 7.79
C ASP A 31 9.48 -9.59 6.88
N PHE A 32 10.79 -9.37 7.02
CA PHE A 32 11.63 -8.64 6.07
C PHE A 32 12.68 -9.58 5.50
N LEU A 33 12.55 -9.87 4.21
CA LEU A 33 13.44 -10.79 3.51
C LEU A 33 14.47 -10.01 2.70
N GLU A 34 15.74 -10.37 2.85
CA GLU A 34 16.83 -9.89 2.00
C GLU A 34 17.46 -11.12 1.32
N ASP A 35 17.28 -11.22 0.00
CA ASP A 35 17.89 -12.25 -0.82
C ASP A 35 18.55 -11.59 -2.03
N SER A 36 19.80 -11.94 -2.30
CA SER A 36 20.53 -11.50 -3.48
C SER A 36 19.97 -12.07 -4.80
N ARG A 37 19.18 -13.14 -4.73
CA ARG A 37 18.55 -13.79 -5.87
C ARG A 37 17.07 -13.43 -5.88
N GLU A 38 16.70 -12.61 -6.84
CA GLU A 38 15.36 -12.04 -6.95
C GLU A 38 14.58 -12.69 -8.10
N THR A 39 14.81 -13.98 -8.41
CA THR A 39 14.02 -14.67 -9.43
C THR A 39 12.58 -14.88 -8.94
N ALA A 40 11.62 -15.02 -9.87
CA ALA A 40 10.24 -15.31 -9.51
C ALA A 40 10.11 -16.57 -8.62
N LEU A 41 10.93 -17.59 -8.88
CA LEU A 41 10.96 -18.83 -8.10
C LEU A 41 11.54 -18.62 -6.70
N ASP A 42 12.61 -17.86 -6.56
CA ASP A 42 13.22 -17.57 -5.26
C ASP A 42 12.26 -16.75 -4.38
N ILE A 43 11.62 -15.71 -4.96
CA ILE A 43 10.61 -14.90 -4.26
C ILE A 43 9.43 -15.77 -3.83
N PHE A 44 8.93 -16.63 -4.73
CA PHE A 44 7.87 -17.58 -4.42
C PHE A 44 8.26 -18.49 -3.24
N ASN A 45 9.41 -19.16 -3.30
CA ASN A 45 9.85 -20.08 -2.26
C ASN A 45 10.04 -19.38 -0.91
N ASN A 46 10.61 -18.17 -0.93
CA ASN A 46 10.79 -17.37 0.28
C ASN A 46 9.44 -16.97 0.89
N ALA A 47 8.46 -16.59 0.07
CA ALA A 47 7.10 -16.28 0.54
C ALA A 47 6.41 -17.49 1.17
N ILE A 48 6.50 -18.67 0.53
CA ILE A 48 5.98 -19.94 1.09
C ILE A 48 6.61 -20.22 2.46
N LYS A 49 7.93 -20.12 2.54
CA LYS A 49 8.69 -20.35 3.77
C LYS A 49 8.24 -19.43 4.90
N VAL A 50 8.01 -18.14 4.64
CA VAL A 50 7.50 -17.19 5.63
C VAL A 50 6.12 -17.61 6.12
N ILE A 51 5.19 -17.92 5.20
CA ILE A 51 3.83 -18.35 5.53
C ILE A 51 3.87 -19.60 6.43
N GLU A 52 4.69 -20.59 6.08
CA GLU A 52 4.84 -21.85 6.83
C GLU A 52 5.48 -21.62 8.21
N ASN A 53 6.52 -20.77 8.31
CA ASN A 53 7.18 -20.43 9.57
C ASN A 53 6.23 -19.76 10.58
N HIS A 54 5.26 -18.99 10.08
CA HIS A 54 4.22 -18.37 10.90
C HIS A 54 2.99 -19.27 11.11
N GLN A 55 3.06 -20.54 10.70
CA GLN A 55 1.99 -21.54 10.87
C GLN A 55 0.67 -21.10 10.19
N LEU A 56 0.76 -20.27 9.15
CA LEU A 56 -0.38 -19.84 8.36
C LEU A 56 -0.72 -20.90 7.32
N GLN A 57 -2.01 -21.20 7.20
CA GLN A 57 -2.47 -22.16 6.19
C GLN A 57 -2.56 -21.48 4.84
N ILE A 58 -1.66 -21.87 3.92
CA ILE A 58 -1.63 -21.33 2.56
C ILE A 58 -2.92 -21.54 1.76
N GLN A 59 -3.71 -22.54 2.15
CA GLN A 59 -5.03 -22.82 1.55
C GLN A 59 -6.00 -21.65 1.72
N ASN A 60 -5.79 -20.83 2.75
CA ASN A 60 -6.60 -19.65 3.05
C ASN A 60 -6.09 -18.39 2.33
N LEU A 61 -5.04 -18.50 1.51
CA LEU A 61 -4.55 -17.41 0.69
C LEU A 61 -5.57 -17.13 -0.42
N SER A 62 -6.21 -15.96 -0.37
CA SER A 62 -7.20 -15.58 -1.38
C SER A 62 -6.61 -14.72 -2.50
N SER A 63 -5.59 -13.90 -2.22
CA SER A 63 -4.97 -13.07 -3.26
C SER A 63 -3.50 -12.77 -2.96
N ILE A 64 -2.80 -12.38 -4.03
CA ILE A 64 -1.43 -11.88 -3.96
C ILE A 64 -1.40 -10.55 -4.67
N GLY A 65 -0.99 -9.52 -3.94
CA GLY A 65 -0.71 -8.23 -4.53
C GLY A 65 0.79 -7.95 -4.56
N ALA A 66 1.23 -7.42 -5.70
CA ALA A 66 2.61 -7.04 -5.92
C ALA A 66 2.68 -5.82 -6.84
N ASP A 67 3.87 -5.26 -7.06
CA ASP A 67 4.00 -4.28 -8.13
C ASP A 67 3.71 -4.93 -9.48
N ASN A 68 3.46 -4.10 -10.49
CA ASN A 68 3.15 -4.61 -11.82
C ASN A 68 4.41 -4.98 -12.62
N ALA A 69 5.55 -5.20 -11.97
CA ALA A 69 6.74 -5.66 -12.67
C ALA A 69 6.53 -7.08 -13.20
N ASN A 70 7.15 -7.38 -14.34
CA ASN A 70 6.98 -8.67 -15.02
C ASN A 70 7.31 -9.85 -14.10
N ILE A 71 8.38 -9.74 -13.30
CA ILE A 71 8.80 -10.80 -12.39
C ILE A 71 7.73 -11.18 -11.37
N ASN A 72 6.86 -10.23 -11.00
CA ASN A 72 5.84 -10.41 -9.98
C ASN A 72 4.48 -10.81 -10.59
N LEU A 73 4.06 -10.15 -11.67
CA LEU A 73 2.69 -10.22 -12.18
C LEU A 73 2.53 -10.57 -13.67
N ASP A 74 3.60 -10.95 -14.38
CA ASP A 74 3.53 -11.39 -15.79
C ASP A 74 2.67 -12.66 -15.99
N GLU A 75 2.18 -12.86 -17.21
CA GLU A 75 1.27 -13.94 -17.58
C GLU A 75 1.97 -15.30 -17.76
N TYR A 76 3.23 -15.29 -18.20
CA TYR A 76 3.94 -16.52 -18.57
C TYR A 76 4.80 -17.08 -17.44
N HIS A 77 5.61 -16.24 -16.81
CA HIS A 77 6.49 -16.66 -15.73
C HIS A 77 6.68 -15.53 -14.71
N SER A 78 5.97 -15.64 -13.59
CA SER A 78 5.96 -14.65 -12.53
C SER A 78 5.67 -15.28 -11.17
N VAL A 79 5.92 -14.55 -10.09
CA VAL A 79 5.55 -14.97 -8.74
C VAL A 79 4.06 -15.33 -8.67
N PHE A 80 3.19 -14.47 -9.20
CA PHE A 80 1.75 -14.74 -9.24
C PHE A 80 1.44 -16.01 -10.02
N LYS A 81 2.08 -16.23 -11.17
CA LYS A 81 1.87 -17.44 -11.98
C LYS A 81 2.26 -18.71 -11.23
N LEU A 82 3.41 -18.71 -10.53
CA LEU A 82 3.85 -19.82 -9.70
C LEU A 82 2.86 -20.14 -8.57
N PHE A 83 2.34 -19.09 -7.91
CA PHE A 83 1.28 -19.28 -6.93
C PHE A 83 -0.02 -19.77 -7.56
N LYS A 84 -0.42 -19.26 -8.72
CA LYS A 84 -1.68 -19.63 -9.41
C LYS A 84 -1.67 -21.08 -9.88
N ASP A 85 -0.52 -21.56 -10.33
CA ASP A 85 -0.34 -22.94 -10.77
C ASP A 85 -0.41 -23.92 -9.59
N ARG A 86 0.06 -23.52 -8.40
CA ARG A 86 -0.03 -24.34 -7.18
C ARG A 86 -1.35 -24.18 -6.43
N PHE A 87 -1.97 -23.00 -6.50
CA PHE A 87 -3.17 -22.61 -5.78
C PHE A 87 -4.15 -21.92 -6.76
N PRO A 88 -5.04 -22.68 -7.44
CA PRO A 88 -5.83 -22.16 -8.55
C PRO A 88 -6.87 -21.10 -8.14
N ASN A 89 -7.23 -20.99 -6.87
CA ASN A 89 -8.29 -20.09 -6.38
C ASN A 89 -7.78 -18.72 -5.91
N ILE A 90 -6.54 -18.35 -6.22
CA ILE A 90 -6.00 -17.03 -5.86
C ILE A 90 -6.35 -15.95 -6.88
N PHE A 91 -6.53 -14.72 -6.39
CA PHE A 91 -6.71 -13.52 -7.20
C PHE A 91 -5.41 -12.70 -7.31
N LYS A 92 -5.28 -12.00 -8.44
CA LYS A 92 -4.18 -11.08 -8.72
C LYS A 92 -4.53 -9.69 -8.20
N GLY A 93 -3.73 -9.14 -7.29
CA GLY A 93 -3.82 -7.77 -6.80
C GLY A 93 -2.79 -6.88 -7.51
N ASN A 94 -3.23 -6.02 -8.41
CA ASN A 94 -2.32 -5.03 -9.00
C ASN A 94 -2.00 -3.92 -8.00
N CYS A 95 -0.82 -3.32 -8.11
CA CYS A 95 -0.42 -2.18 -7.30
C CYS A 95 -0.96 -0.88 -7.90
N TYR A 96 -1.99 -0.31 -7.27
CA TYR A 96 -2.56 0.97 -7.71
C TYR A 96 -1.55 2.13 -7.65
N SER A 97 -0.64 2.15 -6.66
CA SER A 97 0.41 3.17 -6.60
C SER A 97 1.40 3.04 -7.75
N HIS A 98 1.70 1.83 -8.22
CA HIS A 98 2.50 1.61 -9.42
C HIS A 98 1.77 2.09 -10.68
N ILE A 99 0.48 1.75 -10.82
CA ILE A 99 -0.35 2.24 -11.95
C ILE A 99 -0.39 3.77 -11.97
N PHE A 100 -0.61 4.39 -10.81
CA PHE A 100 -0.63 5.84 -10.70
C PHE A 100 0.72 6.46 -11.03
N HIS A 101 1.82 5.89 -10.53
CA HIS A 101 3.17 6.33 -10.86
C HIS A 101 3.45 6.29 -12.36
N VAL A 102 3.15 5.17 -13.02
CA VAL A 102 3.33 5.01 -14.47
C VAL A 102 2.46 6.00 -15.24
N SER A 103 1.21 6.21 -14.80
CA SER A 103 0.28 7.16 -15.43
C SER A 103 0.82 8.59 -15.36
N VAL A 104 1.27 9.03 -14.18
CA VAL A 104 1.87 10.36 -13.98
C VAL A 104 3.16 10.50 -14.78
N LYS A 105 3.99 9.44 -14.82
CA LYS A 105 5.21 9.43 -15.61
C LYS A 105 4.93 9.62 -17.09
N HIS A 106 3.98 8.88 -17.66
CA HIS A 106 3.59 9.05 -19.05
C HIS A 106 3.03 10.45 -19.33
N ALA A 107 2.16 10.97 -18.45
CA ALA A 107 1.68 12.34 -18.58
C ALA A 107 2.82 13.38 -18.52
N HIS A 108 3.84 13.12 -17.71
CA HIS A 108 5.04 13.97 -17.63
C HIS A 108 5.91 13.87 -18.88
N ASP A 109 6.07 12.69 -19.47
CA ASP A 109 6.86 12.46 -20.68
C ASP A 109 6.25 13.18 -21.92
N GLU A 110 4.93 13.44 -21.90
CA GLU A 110 4.23 14.24 -22.92
C GLU A 110 4.44 15.76 -22.78
N LEU A 111 4.98 16.23 -21.65
CA LEU A 111 5.26 17.65 -21.45
C LEU A 111 6.53 18.05 -22.21
N SER A 112 6.48 19.18 -22.92
CA SER A 112 7.65 19.76 -23.58
C SER A 112 8.70 20.30 -22.60
N ILE A 113 8.38 20.36 -21.30
CA ILE A 113 9.23 20.86 -20.23
C ILE A 113 9.34 19.79 -19.16
N ASP A 114 10.57 19.43 -18.82
CA ASP A 114 10.87 18.59 -17.67
C ASP A 114 10.67 19.38 -16.38
N ILE A 115 9.48 19.27 -15.80
CA ILE A 115 9.09 19.98 -14.58
C ILE A 115 9.94 19.51 -13.41
N GLU A 116 10.24 18.21 -13.31
CA GLU A 116 11.06 17.65 -12.23
C GLU A 116 12.47 18.25 -12.23
N LEU A 117 13.13 18.26 -13.40
CA LEU A 117 14.46 18.84 -13.56
C LEU A 117 14.44 20.36 -13.33
N THR A 118 13.38 21.04 -13.78
CA THR A 118 13.22 22.48 -13.60
C THR A 118 13.11 22.84 -12.12
N LEU A 119 12.26 22.14 -11.37
CA LEU A 119 12.16 22.31 -9.92
C LEU A 119 13.48 21.96 -9.20
N CYS A 120 14.15 20.89 -9.62
CA CYS A 120 15.47 20.52 -9.09
C CYS A 120 16.54 21.61 -9.33
N LYS A 121 16.51 22.26 -10.50
CA LYS A 121 17.40 23.39 -10.83
C LYS A 121 17.11 24.62 -9.98
N PHE A 122 15.84 25.01 -9.84
CA PHE A 122 15.44 26.11 -8.96
C PHE A 122 15.88 25.87 -7.52
N TYR A 123 15.59 24.68 -6.98
CA TYR A 123 16.04 24.30 -5.66
C TYR A 123 17.57 24.38 -5.54
N SER A 124 18.31 23.79 -6.48
CA SER A 124 19.77 23.79 -6.48
C SER A 124 20.37 25.18 -6.58
N TYR A 125 19.70 26.10 -7.27
CA TYR A 125 20.10 27.50 -7.36
C TYR A 125 19.94 28.21 -6.02
N PHE A 126 18.74 28.21 -5.43
CA PHE A 126 18.48 28.94 -4.20
C PHE A 126 19.18 28.32 -2.98
N SER A 127 19.16 26.98 -2.85
CA SER A 127 19.71 26.27 -1.68
C SER A 127 21.23 26.42 -1.48
N LYS A 128 21.98 26.87 -2.49
CA LYS A 128 23.45 27.01 -2.43
C LYS A 128 23.92 28.36 -1.91
N SER A 129 23.03 29.32 -1.63
CA SER A 129 23.44 30.65 -1.15
C SER A 129 22.40 31.24 -0.21
N ALA A 130 22.84 31.60 1.00
CA ALA A 130 22.01 32.33 1.95
C ALA A 130 21.46 33.63 1.34
N LYS A 131 22.27 34.37 0.58
CA LYS A 131 21.82 35.57 -0.14
C LYS A 131 20.65 35.28 -1.08
N ARG A 132 20.73 34.20 -1.87
CA ARG A 132 19.65 33.82 -2.80
C ARG A 132 18.39 33.36 -2.05
N VAL A 133 18.54 32.68 -0.91
CA VAL A 133 17.42 32.32 -0.04
C VAL A 133 16.72 33.56 0.51
N GLU A 134 17.47 34.57 0.98
CA GLU A 134 16.88 35.84 1.43
C GLU A 134 16.15 36.58 0.31
N GLN A 135 16.71 36.58 -0.91
CA GLN A 135 15.99 37.12 -2.07
C GLN A 135 14.69 36.37 -2.35
N LEU A 136 14.70 35.04 -2.25
CA LEU A 136 13.50 34.23 -2.43
C LEU A 136 12.44 34.55 -1.37
N LYS A 137 12.83 34.70 -0.09
CA LYS A 137 11.92 35.10 0.98
C LYS A 137 11.24 36.44 0.70
N ALA A 138 12.01 37.44 0.27
CA ALA A 138 11.47 38.74 -0.08
C ALA A 138 10.42 38.66 -1.21
N TYR A 139 10.60 37.74 -2.18
CA TYR A 139 9.58 37.48 -3.20
C TYR A 139 8.32 36.82 -2.61
N TYR A 140 8.45 35.88 -1.69
CA TYR A 140 7.31 35.25 -0.99
C TYR A 140 6.49 36.31 -0.24
N ASP A 141 7.17 37.21 0.49
CA ASP A 141 6.54 38.31 1.20
C ASP A 141 5.81 39.26 0.22
N PHE A 142 6.43 39.57 -0.93
CA PHE A 142 5.84 40.40 -1.98
C PHE A 142 4.54 39.80 -2.55
N VAL A 143 4.47 38.48 -2.75
CA VAL A 143 3.26 37.80 -3.25
C VAL A 143 2.30 37.37 -2.13
N ASN A 144 2.54 37.80 -0.88
CA ASN A 144 1.75 37.45 0.29
C ASN A 144 1.61 35.93 0.51
N LEU A 145 2.70 35.19 0.28
CA LEU A 145 2.80 33.77 0.55
C LEU A 145 3.77 33.50 1.70
N GLU A 146 3.46 32.50 2.52
CA GLU A 146 4.34 32.09 3.62
C GLU A 146 5.55 31.30 3.09
N TYR A 147 6.76 31.76 3.40
CA TYR A 147 7.97 31.01 3.10
C TYR A 147 8.16 29.83 4.07
N LYS A 148 7.86 28.61 3.62
CA LYS A 148 8.02 27.38 4.42
C LYS A 148 9.38 26.73 4.18
N VAL A 149 10.26 26.79 5.19
CA VAL A 149 11.54 26.05 5.21
C VAL A 149 11.30 24.58 5.55
N GLY A 150 10.83 23.77 4.60
CA GLY A 150 10.31 22.45 4.98
C GLY A 150 10.49 21.31 4.00
N TYR A 151 10.01 21.42 2.77
CA TYR A 151 9.66 20.19 2.05
C TYR A 151 10.83 19.41 1.42
N MET A 152 12.06 19.95 1.40
CA MET A 152 13.19 19.32 0.71
C MET A 152 14.52 19.43 1.48
N LYS A 153 14.49 19.37 2.82
CA LYS A 153 15.64 19.66 3.70
C LYS A 153 16.81 18.67 3.65
N ASN A 154 16.75 17.57 2.91
CA ASN A 154 17.75 16.54 3.07
C ASN A 154 18.39 16.19 1.71
N LYS A 155 19.66 16.59 1.52
CA LYS A 155 20.49 16.19 0.37
C LYS A 155 20.60 14.65 0.27
N ARG A 156 20.43 13.91 1.38
CA ARG A 156 20.23 12.45 1.35
C ARG A 156 18.81 12.10 0.95
N GLN A 157 17.78 12.81 1.44
CA GLN A 157 16.42 12.59 0.95
C GLN A 157 16.25 12.83 -0.53
N ASN A 158 16.95 13.74 -1.20
CA ASN A 158 16.79 13.88 -2.66
C ASN A 158 17.34 12.65 -3.43
N ARG A 159 18.33 11.95 -2.84
CA ARG A 159 18.80 10.62 -3.29
C ARG A 159 17.81 9.52 -2.89
N TYR A 160 17.22 9.60 -1.69
CA TYR A 160 16.15 8.73 -1.24
C TYR A 160 14.82 9.02 -1.90
N TRP A 161 14.53 10.16 -2.51
CA TRP A 161 13.30 10.45 -3.23
C TRP A 161 13.41 9.76 -4.60
N LYS A 162 14.57 9.87 -5.26
CA LYS A 162 14.92 9.04 -6.42
C LYS A 162 14.93 7.52 -6.12
N LYS A 163 15.26 7.10 -4.89
CA LYS A 163 15.18 5.69 -4.43
C LYS A 163 13.83 5.30 -3.80
N SER A 164 13.03 6.22 -3.29
CA SER A 164 11.77 5.97 -2.55
C SER A 164 10.59 5.92 -3.51
N TYR A 165 10.74 6.49 -4.71
CA TYR A 165 9.94 6.07 -5.86
C TYR A 165 10.26 4.64 -6.32
N LYS A 166 11.29 3.98 -5.78
CA LYS A 166 11.69 2.62 -6.13
C LYS A 166 11.60 1.56 -5.01
N SER A 167 11.66 1.89 -3.72
CA SER A 167 12.05 0.84 -2.75
C SER A 167 11.54 0.98 -1.31
N HIS A 168 10.28 1.36 -1.06
CA HIS A 168 9.73 1.19 0.30
C HIS A 168 8.53 0.23 0.28
N ALA A 169 8.80 -1.01 0.68
CA ALA A 169 7.81 -2.06 0.91
C ALA A 169 7.30 -1.99 2.36
N PHE A 170 5.99 -2.13 2.53
CA PHE A 170 5.31 -2.22 3.82
C PHE A 170 4.41 -3.45 3.77
N LEU A 171 4.70 -4.47 4.59
CA LEU A 171 3.84 -5.64 4.72
C LEU A 171 2.74 -5.33 5.74
N GLY A 172 1.49 -5.35 5.30
CA GLY A 172 0.35 -5.21 6.19
C GLY A 172 -0.77 -6.18 5.86
N PHE A 173 -0.98 -7.17 6.72
CA PHE A 173 -1.96 -8.27 6.61
C PHE A 173 -3.24 -7.95 7.36
N ILE A 174 -4.41 -7.60 6.79
CA ILE A 174 -5.65 -7.47 7.59
C ILE A 174 -6.22 -8.85 7.96
N GLY A 175 -6.34 -9.17 9.25
CA GLY A 175 -7.00 -10.39 9.73
C GLY A 175 -8.38 -10.14 10.33
N THR A 176 -9.37 -10.93 9.92
CA THR A 176 -10.55 -11.23 10.74
C THR A 176 -10.80 -12.72 10.86
N HIS A 177 -11.34 -13.10 12.01
CA HIS A 177 -11.84 -14.43 12.27
C HIS A 177 -12.97 -14.80 11.28
N LYS A 178 -12.88 -16.04 10.77
CA LYS A 178 -13.91 -16.86 10.10
C LYS A 178 -14.27 -16.68 8.62
N HIS A 179 -14.00 -15.57 7.94
CA HIS A 179 -14.16 -15.52 6.48
C HIS A 179 -13.03 -14.72 5.83
N THR A 180 -12.14 -15.42 5.12
CA THR A 180 -10.81 -14.93 4.78
C THR A 180 -10.81 -14.14 3.48
N MET A 181 -10.56 -12.83 3.57
CA MET A 181 -9.97 -12.03 2.49
C MET A 181 -8.53 -11.71 2.89
N VAL A 182 -7.58 -12.22 2.13
CA VAL A 182 -6.14 -11.97 2.22
C VAL A 182 -5.74 -11.10 1.03
N GLU A 183 -5.27 -9.88 1.32
CA GLU A 183 -4.58 -9.02 0.36
C GLU A 183 -3.12 -8.89 0.81
N PHE A 184 -2.17 -8.93 -0.13
CA PHE A 184 -0.73 -8.82 0.14
C PHE A 184 -0.07 -7.75 -0.75
N ILE A 185 1.11 -7.27 -0.34
CA ILE A 185 1.77 -6.04 -0.82
C ILE A 185 3.14 -6.29 -1.47
N THR A 186 3.35 -5.56 -2.57
CA THR A 186 4.52 -5.17 -3.40
C THR A 186 5.98 -5.45 -2.97
N PHE A 187 6.74 -6.01 -3.91
CA PHE A 187 8.17 -5.75 -4.17
C PHE A 187 8.30 -4.76 -5.34
N THR A 188 9.33 -3.91 -5.41
CA THR A 188 9.72 -3.14 -6.62
C THR A 188 11.24 -3.01 -6.68
N LEU A 189 11.79 -3.18 -7.89
CA LEU A 189 13.19 -2.94 -8.30
C LEU A 189 13.45 -1.46 -8.68
#